data_AF-A0A950IJJ3-F1
#
_entry.id   AF-A0A950IJJ3-F1
#
_cell.length_a   1.000
_cell.length_b   1.000
_cell.length_c   1.000
_cell.angle_alpha   90.00
_cell.angle_beta   90.00
_cell.angle_gamma   90.00
#
_symmetry.space_group_name_H-M   'P 1'
#
loop_
_entity.id
_entity.type
_entity.pdbx_description
1 polymer ?
#
loop_
_entity_poly.entity_id
_entity_poly.type
_entity_poly.pdbx_seq_one_letter_code
_entity_poly.pdbx_strand_id
1 'polypeptide(L)'
;HAAAAGNNGSVVQPHGRTEASLFSCPDCGGVLSEVDADGVVRFRCRTGHAYSPRTLFSKQEEGLEEALWAAQRALIERTDLSMRLAQRSRERGFNNAAERFEERAAESRRRAEIVRSAIETPREAIANAEADAAS
;
A
#
# COMPACT_ATOMS: atom_id res chain seq x y z
N HIS A 1 67.48 26.02 -1.79
CA HIS A 1 66.32 25.61 -2.60
C HIS A 1 65.56 24.55 -1.83
N ALA A 2 64.42 24.93 -1.25
CA ALA A 2 63.60 24.09 -0.38
C ALA A 2 62.66 23.20 -1.21
N ALA A 3 62.51 21.95 -0.77
CA ALA A 3 61.51 21.01 -1.25
C ALA A 3 60.11 21.41 -0.73
N ALA A 4 59.09 21.23 -1.58
CA ALA A 4 57.70 21.23 -1.15
C ALA A 4 56.96 20.13 -1.90
N ALA A 5 56.53 19.12 -1.13
CA ALA A 5 55.65 18.05 -1.55
C ALA A 5 54.24 18.61 -1.84
N GLY A 6 53.73 18.38 -3.04
CA GLY A 6 52.35 18.67 -3.43
C GLY A 6 51.50 17.43 -3.27
N ASN A 7 50.71 17.40 -2.20
CA ASN A 7 49.71 16.37 -1.90
C ASN A 7 48.51 16.52 -2.84
N ASN A 8 48.40 15.66 -3.85
CA ASN A 8 47.22 15.63 -4.73
C ASN A 8 46.11 14.81 -4.06
N GLY A 9 45.33 15.48 -3.22
CA GLY A 9 44.06 14.97 -2.71
C GLY A 9 43.14 14.59 -3.86
N SER A 10 42.88 13.29 -4.00
CA SER A 10 41.85 12.76 -4.88
C SER A 10 40.49 13.34 -4.48
N VAL A 11 39.96 14.21 -5.33
CA VAL A 11 38.56 14.66 -5.25
C VAL A 11 37.69 13.45 -5.56
N VAL A 12 37.10 12.86 -4.52
CA VAL A 12 36.02 11.88 -4.68
C VAL A 12 34.82 12.62 -5.24
N GLN A 13 34.53 12.41 -6.52
CA GLN A 13 33.33 12.94 -7.17
C GLN A 13 32.09 12.22 -6.59
N PRO A 14 30.98 12.93 -6.31
CA PRO A 14 29.75 12.28 -5.88
C PRO A 14 29.11 11.56 -7.06
N HIS A 15 29.36 10.26 -7.18
CA HIS A 15 28.72 9.40 -8.18
C HIS A 15 27.31 9.03 -7.70
N GLY A 16 26.37 9.97 -7.85
CA GLY A 16 24.97 9.60 -7.87
C GLY A 16 23.98 10.76 -7.99
N ARG A 17 22.98 10.59 -8.87
CA ARG A 17 21.83 11.50 -8.96
C ARG A 17 20.84 11.14 -7.84
N THR A 18 20.38 12.15 -7.11
CA THR A 18 19.30 11.99 -6.14
C THR A 18 18.13 12.88 -6.54
N GLU A 19 16.98 12.27 -6.77
CA GLU A 19 15.77 12.97 -7.20
C GLU A 19 14.60 12.64 -6.27
N ALA A 20 13.68 13.57 -6.10
CA ALA A 20 12.46 13.31 -5.34
C ALA A 20 11.54 12.40 -6.15
N SER A 21 11.03 11.32 -5.53
CA SER A 21 10.04 10.45 -6.15
C SER A 21 8.62 10.75 -5.66
N LEU A 22 7.63 10.17 -6.32
CA LEU A 22 6.22 10.20 -5.89
C LEU A 22 5.86 9.04 -4.94
N PHE A 23 6.84 8.21 -4.56
CA PHE A 23 6.60 7.03 -3.74
C PHE A 23 6.69 7.34 -2.25
N SER A 24 5.79 6.73 -1.48
CA SER A 24 5.79 6.79 -0.02
C SER A 24 6.55 5.60 0.57
N CYS A 25 7.27 5.85 1.66
CA CYS A 25 7.97 4.83 2.44
C CYS A 25 6.94 3.90 3.11
N PRO A 26 6.95 2.59 2.80
CA PRO A 26 6.01 1.64 3.41
C PRO A 26 6.05 1.63 4.94
N ASP A 27 7.23 1.80 5.53
CA ASP A 27 7.41 1.69 6.98
C ASP A 27 7.03 2.96 7.77
N CYS A 28 7.02 4.14 7.14
CA CYS A 28 6.84 5.40 7.87
C CYS A 28 6.02 6.48 7.15
N GLY A 29 5.52 6.21 5.94
CA GLY A 29 4.68 7.12 5.15
C GLY A 29 5.40 8.35 4.58
N GLY A 30 6.69 8.52 4.84
CA GLY A 30 7.47 9.66 4.32
C GLY A 30 7.82 9.52 2.84
N VAL A 31 8.06 10.63 2.15
CA VAL A 31 8.45 10.63 0.73
C VAL A 31 9.82 9.95 0.55
N LEU A 32 9.92 9.10 -0.47
CA LEU A 32 11.17 8.46 -0.90
C LEU A 32 11.90 9.35 -1.92
N SER A 33 13.22 9.38 -1.84
CA SER A 33 14.10 9.88 -2.89
C SER A 33 14.67 8.71 -3.67
N GLU A 34 14.73 8.83 -4.99
CA GLU A 34 15.44 7.91 -5.86
C GLU A 34 16.91 8.31 -5.94
N VAL A 35 17.80 7.34 -5.76
CA VAL A 35 19.25 7.50 -5.76
C VAL A 35 19.80 6.53 -6.80
N ASP A 36 20.34 7.07 -7.88
CA ASP A 36 21.05 6.34 -8.92
C ASP A 36 22.55 6.52 -8.70
N ALA A 37 23.23 5.48 -8.22
CA ALA A 37 24.69 5.45 -8.06
C ALA A 37 25.27 4.32 -8.90
N ASP A 38 26.07 4.68 -9.90
CA ASP A 38 26.75 3.77 -10.83
C ASP A 38 25.79 2.76 -11.51
N GLY A 39 24.58 3.21 -11.88
CA GLY A 39 23.56 2.40 -12.53
C GLY A 39 22.75 1.52 -11.56
N VAL A 40 22.96 1.66 -10.26
CA VAL A 40 22.20 0.96 -9.22
C VAL A 40 21.21 1.94 -8.58
N VAL A 41 19.93 1.78 -8.94
CA VAL A 41 18.82 2.55 -8.38
C VAL A 41 18.47 2.04 -6.98
N ARG A 42 18.32 2.97 -6.04
CA ARG A 42 17.80 2.74 -4.69
C ARG A 42 16.80 3.83 -4.30
N PHE A 43 15.81 3.48 -3.51
CA PHE A 43 14.89 4.42 -2.91
C PHE A 43 15.24 4.60 -1.44
N ARG A 44 15.34 5.84 -0.96
CA ARG A 44 15.68 6.14 0.44
C ARG A 44 14.71 7.15 1.05
N CYS A 45 14.23 6.86 2.26
CA CYS A 45 13.49 7.80 3.07
C CYS A 45 14.43 8.68 3.89
N ARG A 46 13.97 9.88 4.29
CA ARG A 46 14.70 10.79 5.19
C ARG A 46 15.04 10.17 6.55
N THR A 47 14.26 9.20 7.01
CA THR A 47 14.45 8.51 8.29
C THR A 47 15.42 7.33 8.21
N GLY A 48 15.90 6.97 7.01
CA GLY A 48 16.95 5.96 6.82
C GLY A 48 16.51 4.63 6.17
N HIS A 49 15.21 4.40 5.97
CA HIS A 49 14.74 3.22 5.23
C HIS A 49 15.23 3.25 3.78
N ALA A 50 15.70 2.10 3.28
CA ALA A 50 16.25 1.98 1.94
C ALA A 50 15.73 0.73 1.24
N TYR A 51 15.41 0.88 -0.04
CA TYR A 51 14.83 -0.19 -0.85
C TYR A 51 15.52 -0.25 -2.22
N SER A 52 15.69 -1.45 -2.75
CA SER A 52 15.79 -1.65 -4.20
C SER A 52 14.40 -1.48 -4.86
N PRO A 53 14.31 -1.29 -6.19
CA PRO A 53 13.03 -1.28 -6.89
C PRO A 53 12.20 -2.54 -6.60
N ARG A 54 12.81 -3.72 -6.62
CA ARG A 54 12.12 -5.00 -6.35
C ARG A 54 11.59 -5.09 -4.92
N THR A 55 12.40 -4.73 -3.93
CA THR A 55 11.98 -4.77 -2.52
C THR A 55 10.91 -3.72 -2.21
N LEU A 56 10.96 -2.55 -2.87
CA LEU A 56 9.92 -1.53 -2.73
C LEU A 56 8.60 -2.04 -3.29
N PHE A 57 8.63 -2.65 -4.48
CA PHE A 57 7.45 -3.25 -5.11
C PHE A 57 6.83 -4.33 -4.22
N SER A 58 7.62 -5.29 -3.72
CA SER A 58 7.13 -6.32 -2.80
C SER A 58 6.51 -5.72 -1.52
N LYS A 59 7.10 -4.66 -0.96
CA LYS A 59 6.53 -3.97 0.20
C LYS A 59 5.22 -3.26 -0.10
N GLN A 60 5.05 -2.72 -1.31
CA GLN A 60 3.78 -2.15 -1.75
C GLN A 60 2.71 -3.22 -1.90
N GLU A 61 3.05 -4.41 -2.40
CA GLU A 61 2.13 -5.54 -2.50
C GLU A 61 1.69 -6.03 -1.12
N GLU A 62 2.62 -6.23 -0.20
CA GLU A 62 2.33 -6.59 1.19
C GLU A 62 1.38 -5.57 1.84
N GLY A 63 1.70 -4.27 1.73
CA GLY A 63 0.87 -3.21 2.30
C GLY A 63 -0.52 -3.10 1.66
N LEU A 64 -0.63 -3.35 0.34
CA LEU A 64 -1.92 -3.39 -0.35
C LEU A 64 -2.78 -4.56 0.14
N GLU A 65 -2.19 -5.76 0.24
CA GLU A 65 -2.90 -6.95 0.72
C GLU A 65 -3.39 -6.75 2.17
N GLU A 66 -2.53 -6.25 3.06
CA GLU A 66 -2.89 -5.92 4.44
C GLU A 66 -4.05 -4.91 4.50
N ALA A 67 -4.02 -3.87 3.66
CA ALA A 67 -5.08 -2.87 3.59
C ALA A 67 -6.41 -3.45 3.10
N LEU A 68 -6.38 -4.33 2.10
CA LEU A 68 -7.59 -5.01 1.59
C LEU A 68 -8.19 -5.93 2.66
N TRP A 69 -7.37 -6.72 3.35
CA TRP A 69 -7.84 -7.54 4.48
C TRP A 69 -8.44 -6.69 5.59
N ALA A 70 -7.81 -5.56 5.93
CA ALA A 70 -8.33 -4.64 6.93
C ALA A 70 -9.69 -4.04 6.50
N ALA A 71 -9.81 -3.62 5.24
CA ALA A 71 -11.06 -3.09 4.68
C ALA A 71 -12.18 -4.15 4.70
N GLN A 72 -11.89 -5.39 4.32
CA GLN A 72 -12.85 -6.49 4.38
C GLN A 72 -13.34 -6.74 5.81
N ARG A 73 -12.42 -6.84 6.77
CA ARG A 73 -12.77 -7.02 8.20
C ARG A 73 -13.69 -5.92 8.68
N ALA A 74 -13.36 -4.66 8.41
CA ALA A 74 -14.18 -3.51 8.80
C ALA A 74 -15.61 -3.56 8.18
N LEU A 75 -15.75 -4.04 6.94
CA LEU A 75 -17.05 -4.21 6.30
C LEU A 75 -17.89 -5.33 6.95
N ILE A 76 -17.27 -6.45 7.31
CA ILE A 76 -17.93 -7.55 8.03
C ILE A 76 -18.38 -7.11 9.42
N GLU A 77 -17.51 -6.41 10.15
CA GLU A 77 -17.85 -5.82 11.46
C GLU A 77 -19.02 -4.84 11.35
N ARG A 78 -19.04 -4.00 10.31
CA ARG A 78 -20.15 -3.09 10.03
C ARG A 78 -21.45 -3.84 9.70
N THR A 79 -21.39 -4.97 9.00
CA THR A 79 -22.55 -5.84 8.78
C THR A 79 -23.11 -6.34 10.10
N ASP A 80 -22.28 -6.90 10.99
CA ASP A 80 -22.72 -7.41 12.29
C ASP A 80 -23.32 -6.31 13.17
N LEU A 81 -22.65 -5.16 13.29
CA LEU A 81 -23.14 -4.02 14.05
C LEU A 81 -24.49 -3.53 13.51
N SER A 82 -24.63 -3.42 12.20
CA SER A 82 -25.88 -2.97 11.57
C SER A 82 -27.03 -3.95 11.85
N MET A 83 -26.79 -5.27 11.78
CA MET A 83 -27.80 -6.27 12.14
C MET A 83 -28.24 -6.16 13.60
N ARG A 84 -27.30 -5.96 14.53
CA ARG A 84 -27.63 -5.75 15.97
C ARG A 84 -28.48 -4.50 16.18
N LEU A 85 -28.19 -3.42 15.46
CA LEU A 85 -28.98 -2.19 15.51
C LEU A 85 -30.36 -2.37 14.90
N ALA A 86 -30.48 -3.11 13.79
CA ALA A 86 -31.77 -3.46 13.19
C ALA A 86 -32.66 -4.22 14.18
N GLN A 87 -32.09 -5.24 14.83
CA GLN A 87 -32.78 -6.06 15.81
C GLN A 87 -33.27 -5.22 17.01
N ARG A 88 -32.41 -4.37 17.57
CA ARG A 88 -32.78 -3.47 18.67
C ARG A 88 -33.87 -2.47 18.26
N SER A 89 -33.83 -1.98 17.02
CA SER A 89 -34.86 -1.08 16.50
C SER A 89 -36.22 -1.78 16.39
N ARG A 90 -36.26 -3.04 15.93
CA ARG A 90 -37.47 -3.87 15.91
C ARG A 90 -38.06 -4.08 17.30
N GLU A 91 -37.22 -4.44 18.26
CA GLU A 91 -37.64 -4.64 19.66
C GLU A 91 -38.28 -3.40 20.28
N ARG A 92 -37.93 -2.21 19.78
CA ARG A 92 -38.48 -0.91 20.21
C ARG A 92 -39.63 -0.40 19.33
N GLY A 93 -40.06 -1.16 18.33
CA GLY A 93 -41.13 -0.79 17.39
C GLY A 93 -40.72 0.23 16.31
N PHE A 94 -39.43 0.51 16.15
CA PHE A 94 -38.91 1.44 15.14
C PHE A 94 -38.63 0.72 13.81
N ASN A 95 -39.68 0.27 13.12
CA ASN A 95 -39.58 -0.56 11.91
C ASN A 95 -38.77 0.12 10.78
N ASN A 96 -39.05 1.39 10.46
CA ASN A 96 -38.32 2.13 9.44
C ASN A 96 -36.81 2.25 9.75
N ALA A 97 -36.44 2.36 11.02
CA ALA A 97 -35.04 2.41 11.42
C ALA A 97 -34.39 1.02 11.30
N ALA A 98 -35.14 -0.04 11.61
CA ALA A 98 -34.67 -1.41 11.46
C ALA A 98 -34.37 -1.74 9.99
N GLU A 99 -35.29 -1.45 9.09
CA GLU A 99 -35.14 -1.66 7.64
C GLU A 99 -33.89 -0.96 7.10
N ARG A 100 -33.67 0.31 7.45
CA ARG A 100 -32.46 1.05 7.06
C ARG A 100 -31.16 0.42 7.56
N PHE A 101 -31.17 -0.17 8.75
CA PHE A 101 -29.99 -0.87 9.25
C PHE A 101 -29.76 -2.21 8.53
N GLU A 102 -30.81 -2.91 8.13
CA GLU A 102 -30.70 -4.12 7.32
C GLU A 102 -30.16 -3.84 5.92
N GLU A 103 -30.64 -2.77 5.28
CA GLU A 103 -30.11 -2.30 4.00
C GLU A 103 -28.61 -2.02 4.09
N ARG A 104 -28.16 -1.33 5.14
CA ARG A 104 -26.74 -1.06 5.41
C ARG A 104 -25.94 -2.33 5.68
N ALA A 105 -26.53 -3.31 6.37
CA ALA A 105 -25.88 -4.59 6.62
C ALA A 105 -25.67 -5.38 5.32
N ALA A 106 -26.71 -5.40 4.47
CA ALA A 106 -26.66 -6.05 3.16
C ALA A 106 -25.66 -5.36 2.22
N GLU A 107 -25.63 -4.03 2.20
CA GLU A 107 -24.66 -3.26 1.43
C GLU A 107 -23.22 -3.53 1.89
N SER A 108 -22.97 -3.50 3.20
CA SER A 108 -21.63 -3.75 3.75
C SER A 108 -21.16 -5.17 3.42
N ARG A 109 -22.07 -6.16 3.46
CA ARG A 109 -21.78 -7.55 3.08
C ARG A 109 -21.40 -7.67 1.61
N ARG A 110 -22.19 -7.07 0.70
CA ARG A 110 -21.86 -7.06 -0.74
C ARG A 110 -20.49 -6.44 -1.01
N ARG A 111 -20.18 -5.32 -0.34
CA ARG A 111 -18.86 -4.69 -0.47
C ARG A 111 -17.73 -5.58 0.07
N ALA A 112 -17.96 -6.29 1.19
CA ALA A 112 -16.97 -7.21 1.74
C ALA A 112 -16.66 -8.37 0.77
N GLU A 113 -17.67 -8.88 0.07
CA GLU A 113 -17.50 -9.93 -0.95
C GLU A 113 -16.69 -9.43 -2.16
N ILE A 114 -16.91 -8.20 -2.61
CA ILE A 114 -16.09 -7.59 -3.67
C ILE A 114 -14.62 -7.51 -3.23
N VAL A 115 -14.36 -6.99 -2.02
CA VAL A 115 -13.00 -6.91 -1.48
C VAL A 115 -12.39 -8.31 -1.32
N ARG A 116 -13.19 -9.31 -0.89
CA ARG A 116 -12.76 -10.71 -0.82
C ARG A 116 -12.27 -11.23 -2.17
N SER A 117 -13.06 -11.02 -3.22
CA SER A 117 -12.71 -11.49 -4.56
C SER A 117 -11.42 -10.87 -5.07
N ALA A 118 -11.16 -9.60 -4.74
CA ALA A 118 -9.91 -8.92 -5.09
C ALA A 118 -8.69 -9.52 -4.36
N ILE A 119 -8.87 -10.09 -3.17
CA ILE A 119 -7.79 -10.74 -2.42
C ILE A 119 -7.56 -12.18 -2.89
N GLU A 120 -8.64 -12.92 -3.17
CA GLU A 120 -8.57 -14.35 -3.54
C GLU A 120 -8.10 -14.57 -4.98
N THR A 121 -8.09 -13.55 -5.84
CA THR A 121 -7.61 -13.65 -7.21
C THR A 121 -6.09 -13.89 -7.19
N PRO A 122 -5.58 -15.08 -7.60
CA PRO A 122 -4.15 -15.36 -7.55
C PRO A 122 -3.38 -14.39 -8.43
N ARG A 123 -2.18 -13.97 -8.00
CA ARG A 123 -1.29 -13.08 -8.79
C ARG A 123 -1.01 -13.62 -10.20
N GLU A 124 -0.96 -14.95 -10.36
CA GLU A 124 -0.82 -15.62 -11.65
C GLU A 124 -2.04 -15.42 -12.56
N ALA A 125 -3.25 -15.35 -12.01
CA ALA A 125 -4.47 -15.11 -12.79
C ALA A 125 -4.56 -13.67 -13.31
N ILE A 126 -4.06 -12.68 -12.53
CA ILE A 126 -3.97 -11.28 -12.96
C ILE A 126 -2.91 -11.13 -14.05
N ALA A 127 -1.72 -11.71 -13.85
CA ALA A 127 -0.64 -11.67 -14.84
C ALA A 127 -1.04 -12.33 -16.17
N ASN A 128 -1.79 -13.44 -16.14
CA ASN A 128 -2.29 -14.11 -17.35
C ASN A 128 -3.38 -13.27 -18.05
N ALA A 129 -4.28 -12.63 -17.31
CA ALA A 129 -5.30 -11.77 -17.90
C ALA A 129 -4.71 -10.50 -18.57
N GLU A 130 -3.62 -9.96 -18.02
CA GLU A 130 -2.88 -8.85 -18.63
C GLU A 130 -2.12 -9.28 -19.89
N ALA A 131 -1.55 -10.49 -19.91
CA ALA A 131 -0.91 -11.07 -21.09
C ALA A 131 -1.91 -11.38 -22.23
N ASP A 132 -3.10 -11.86 -21.88
CA ASP A 132 -4.18 -12.13 -22.84
C ASP A 132 -4.78 -10.84 -23.42
N ALA A 133 -4.83 -9.75 -22.66
CA ALA A 133 -5.28 -8.44 -23.15
C ALA A 133 -4.23 -7.72 -24.02
N ALA A 134 -2.97 -8.14 -23.95
CA ALA A 134 -1.85 -7.58 -24.74
C ALA A 134 -1.53 -8.39 -26.01
N SER A 135 -2.22 -9.50 -26.24
CA SER A 135 -2.09 -10.39 -27.41
C SER A 135 -3.20 -10.12 -28.42
#